data_AF-R1E080-F1
#
_entry.id   AF-R1E080-F1
#
_cell.length_a   1.000
_cell.length_b   1.000
_cell.length_c   1.000
_cell.angle_alpha   90.00
_cell.angle_beta   90.00
_cell.angle_gamma   90.00
#
_symmetry.space_group_name_H-M   'P 1'
#
loop_
_entity.id
_entity.type
_entity.pdbx_description
1 polymer ?
#
loop_
_entity_poly.entity_id
_entity_poly.type
_entity_poly.pdbx_seq_one_letter_code
_entity_poly.pdbx_strand_id
1 'polypeptide(L)'
;ADAAVEKLAPRASRRRWTVGYLEELRRQGDFASACEVVKHCGDTSLQQAAARSTTVLLGGRQRGRPLCGVCELPVRGSYVWCQGCGHGGHLAHMRSWFETEVECPTGCGHRCQVVVLP
;
A
#
# COMPACT_ATOMS: atom_id res chain seq x y z
N ALA A 1 27.86 7.11 -1.72
CA ALA A 1 26.44 7.52 -1.56
C ALA A 1 26.08 7.76 -0.09
N ASP A 2 26.51 6.90 0.83
CA ASP A 2 26.01 6.89 2.22
C ASP A 2 26.32 8.14 3.07
N ALA A 3 27.51 8.74 2.96
CA ALA A 3 27.86 9.90 3.77
C ALA A 3 27.08 11.17 3.39
N ALA A 4 26.68 11.32 2.13
CA ALA A 4 25.87 12.45 1.69
C ALA A 4 24.39 12.27 2.09
N VAL A 5 23.89 11.03 2.01
CA VAL A 5 22.54 10.67 2.48
C VAL A 5 22.42 10.84 3.99
N GLU A 6 23.43 10.44 4.77
CA GLU A 6 23.43 10.60 6.23
C GLU A 6 23.44 12.07 6.66
N LYS A 7 24.02 12.99 5.87
CA LYS A 7 23.94 14.43 6.11
C LYS A 7 22.55 15.02 5.84
N LEU A 8 21.84 14.49 4.84
CA LEU A 8 20.49 14.93 4.48
C LEU A 8 19.42 14.33 5.42
N ALA A 9 19.60 13.08 5.82
CA ALA A 9 18.68 12.34 6.68
C ALA A 9 19.44 11.52 7.73
N PRO A 10 19.90 12.16 8.83
CA PRO A 10 20.59 11.47 9.91
C PRO A 10 19.75 10.33 10.49
N ARG A 11 20.38 9.25 10.95
CA ARG A 11 19.72 8.09 11.60
C ARG A 11 18.63 8.49 12.60
N ALA A 12 18.95 9.43 13.48
CA ALA A 12 18.04 9.91 14.51
C ALA A 12 16.76 10.57 13.97
N SER A 13 16.79 11.09 12.73
CA SER A 13 15.68 11.81 12.10
C SER A 13 15.00 11.03 10.98
N ARG A 14 15.53 9.87 10.56
CA ARG A 14 14.97 9.07 9.46
C ARG A 14 13.50 8.77 9.64
N ARG A 15 13.09 8.36 10.84
CA ARG A 15 11.67 8.06 11.12
C ARG A 15 10.78 9.27 10.84
N ARG A 16 11.17 10.45 11.32
CA ARG A 16 10.40 11.69 11.11
C ARG A 16 10.32 12.06 9.63
N TRP A 17 11.43 11.92 8.90
CA TRP A 17 11.47 12.13 7.46
C TRP A 17 10.60 11.14 6.70
N THR A 18 10.67 9.85 7.02
CA THR A 18 9.84 8.81 6.40
C THR A 18 8.36 9.10 6.59
N VAL A 19 7.93 9.43 7.81
CA VAL A 19 6.51 9.74 8.07
C VAL A 19 6.07 10.97 7.29
N GLY A 20 6.81 12.07 7.32
CA GLY A 20 6.46 13.28 6.57
C GLY A 20 6.45 13.08 5.05
N TYR A 21 7.39 12.29 4.52
CA TYR A 21 7.43 11.95 3.10
C TYR A 21 6.24 11.08 2.68
N LEU A 22 5.85 10.11 3.52
CA LEU A 22 4.66 9.30 3.28
C LEU A 22 3.38 10.14 3.27
N GLU A 23 3.25 11.09 4.19
CA GLU A 23 2.12 12.04 4.20
C GLU A 23 2.06 12.84 2.90
N GLU A 24 3.19 13.35 2.44
CA GLU A 24 3.27 14.12 1.20
C GLU A 24 2.94 13.28 -0.04
N LEU A 25 3.48 12.06 -0.15
CA LEU A 25 3.15 11.13 -1.24
C LEU A 25 1.65 10.82 -1.26
N ARG A 26 1.05 10.57 -0.09
CA ARG A 26 -0.39 10.32 0.03
C ARG A 26 -1.22 11.56 -0.35
N ARG A 27 -0.77 12.76 0.05
CA ARG A 27 -1.42 14.04 -0.31
C ARG A 27 -1.41 14.28 -1.82
N GLN A 28 -0.35 13.87 -2.50
CA GLN A 28 -0.23 13.93 -3.96
C GLN A 28 -0.95 12.79 -4.69
N GLY A 29 -1.49 11.80 -3.96
CA GLY A 29 -2.12 10.61 -4.55
C GLY A 29 -1.13 9.58 -5.10
N ASP A 30 0.17 9.70 -4.82
CA ASP A 30 1.19 8.72 -5.21
C ASP A 30 1.30 7.59 -4.18
N PHE A 31 0.23 6.82 -4.08
CA PHE A 31 0.16 5.75 -3.11
C PHE A 31 1.05 4.55 -3.46
N ALA A 32 1.41 4.38 -4.74
CA ALA A 32 2.31 3.31 -5.17
C ALA A 32 3.70 3.54 -4.58
N SER A 33 4.24 4.76 -4.74
CA SER A 33 5.50 5.14 -4.11
C SER A 33 5.41 5.08 -2.58
N ALA A 34 4.28 5.49 -1.99
CA ALA A 34 4.10 5.42 -0.53
C ALA A 34 4.16 3.97 -0.01
N CYS A 35 3.55 3.03 -0.72
CA CYS A 35 3.59 1.60 -0.40
C CYS A 35 5.04 1.07 -0.41
N GLU A 36 5.82 1.42 -1.44
CA GLU A 36 7.23 1.02 -1.53
C GLU A 36 8.09 1.63 -0.41
N VAL A 37 7.86 2.89 -0.06
CA VAL A 37 8.55 3.51 1.08
C VAL A 37 8.25 2.75 2.39
N VAL A 38 6.98 2.39 2.65
CA VAL A 38 6.64 1.60 3.86
C VAL A 38 7.35 0.25 3.86
N LYS A 39 7.35 -0.48 2.74
CA LYS A 39 8.01 -1.80 2.61
C LYS A 39 9.51 -1.72 2.91
N HIS A 40 10.17 -0.65 2.48
CA HIS A 40 11.63 -0.55 2.51
C HIS A 40 12.19 0.41 3.58
N CYS A 41 11.36 1.09 4.36
CA CYS A 41 11.85 2.06 5.36
C CYS A 41 12.60 1.46 6.55
N GLY A 42 12.44 0.15 6.80
CA GLY A 42 13.07 -0.56 7.92
C GLY A 42 12.50 -0.23 9.31
N ASP A 43 11.40 0.54 9.40
CA ASP A 43 10.67 0.79 10.65
C ASP A 43 9.54 -0.24 10.80
N THR A 44 9.77 -1.28 11.61
CA THR A 44 8.80 -2.36 11.85
C THR A 44 7.48 -1.85 12.42
N SER A 45 7.52 -0.84 13.29
CA SER A 45 6.31 -0.28 13.89
C SER A 45 5.44 0.39 12.81
N LEU A 46 6.08 1.09 11.87
CA LEU A 46 5.39 1.70 10.73
C LEU A 46 4.81 0.66 9.77
N GLN A 47 5.57 -0.41 9.49
CA GLN A 47 5.10 -1.54 8.67
C GLN A 47 3.90 -2.24 9.31
N GLN A 48 3.95 -2.51 10.62
CA GLN A 48 2.84 -3.13 11.37
C GLN A 48 1.59 -2.24 11.40
N ALA A 49 1.76 -0.92 11.57
CA ALA A 49 0.66 0.02 11.50
C ALA A 49 -0.01 -0.01 10.12
N ALA A 50 0.78 -0.01 9.04
CA ALA A 50 0.27 -0.10 7.67
C ALA A 50 -0.46 -1.44 7.39
N ALA A 51 0.00 -2.53 8.01
CA ALA A 51 -0.62 -3.85 7.88
C ALA A 51 -2.00 -3.96 8.55
N ARG A 52 -2.33 -3.04 9.46
CA ARG A 52 -3.53 -3.11 10.31
C ARG A 52 -4.61 -2.07 10.01
N SER A 53 -4.28 -1.04 9.23
CA SER A 53 -5.17 0.09 8.96
C SER A 53 -5.11 0.48 7.48
N THR A 54 -5.56 -0.41 6.60
CA THR A 54 -5.49 -0.15 5.17
C THR A 54 -6.85 -0.20 4.50
N THR A 55 -7.22 0.95 3.93
CA THR A 55 -8.33 1.12 3.02
C THR A 55 -7.92 0.72 1.61
N VAL A 56 -8.78 -0.04 0.95
CA VAL A 56 -8.66 -0.34 -0.47
C VAL A 56 -9.34 0.80 -1.26
N LEU A 57 -8.59 1.49 -2.11
CA LEU A 57 -9.11 2.65 -2.87
C LEU A 57 -9.40 2.29 -4.33
N LEU A 58 -10.47 2.89 -4.86
CA LEU A 58 -10.79 2.86 -6.28
C LEU A 58 -9.92 3.89 -7.01
N GLY A 59 -9.08 3.43 -7.93
CA GLY A 59 -8.32 4.33 -8.80
C GLY A 59 -7.12 4.97 -8.11
N GLY A 60 -5.95 4.42 -8.41
CA GLY A 60 -4.65 5.04 -8.19
C GLY A 60 -3.77 4.72 -9.39
N ARG A 61 -2.78 5.56 -9.68
CA ARG A 61 -1.86 5.35 -10.81
C ARG A 61 -0.91 4.18 -10.50
N GLN A 62 -1.39 2.96 -10.70
CA GLN A 62 -0.56 1.75 -10.61
C GLN A 62 0.30 1.62 -11.86
N ARG A 63 1.61 1.37 -11.67
CA ARG A 63 2.53 1.13 -12.78
C ARG A 63 2.45 -0.35 -13.17
N GLY A 64 2.06 -0.65 -14.40
CA GLY A 64 2.08 -2.00 -14.96
C GLY A 64 0.70 -2.61 -15.24
N ARG A 65 0.67 -3.93 -15.51
CA ARG A 65 -0.55 -4.73 -15.70
C ARG A 65 -0.81 -5.54 -14.42
N PRO A 66 -1.58 -5.01 -13.45
CA PRO A 66 -1.76 -5.69 -12.17
C PRO A 66 -2.55 -7.00 -12.34
N LEU A 67 -2.13 -8.04 -11.61
CA LEU A 67 -2.86 -9.29 -11.49
C LEU A 67 -3.87 -9.20 -10.34
N CYS A 68 -4.98 -9.91 -10.49
CA CYS A 68 -5.94 -10.05 -9.40
C CYS A 68 -5.47 -11.10 -8.40
N GLY A 69 -5.40 -10.74 -7.11
CA GLY A 69 -5.01 -11.68 -6.06
C GLY A 69 -5.98 -12.85 -5.81
N VAL A 70 -7.14 -12.87 -6.45
CA VAL A 70 -8.15 -13.94 -6.31
C VAL A 70 -8.16 -14.89 -7.51
N CYS A 71 -8.16 -14.36 -8.74
CA CYS A 71 -8.22 -15.20 -9.94
C CYS A 71 -6.89 -15.27 -10.71
N GLU A 72 -5.86 -14.55 -10.27
CA GLU A 72 -4.52 -14.47 -10.86
C GLU A 72 -4.47 -13.95 -12.31
N LEU A 73 -5.59 -13.50 -12.86
CA LEU A 73 -5.68 -12.94 -14.21
C LEU A 73 -5.37 -11.43 -14.22
N PRO A 74 -4.85 -10.90 -15.34
CA PRO A 74 -4.63 -9.46 -15.51
C PRO A 74 -5.93 -8.66 -15.41
N VAL A 75 -5.91 -7.61 -14.60
CA VAL A 75 -7.05 -6.69 -14.45
C VAL A 75 -7.08 -5.73 -15.63
N ARG A 76 -8.15 -5.81 -16.42
CA ARG A 76 -8.43 -4.91 -17.55
C ARG A 76 -9.54 -3.94 -17.14
N GLY A 77 -9.20 -2.85 -16.48
CA GLY A 77 -10.17 -1.86 -15.98
C GLY A 77 -9.90 -1.44 -14.55
N SER A 78 -10.96 -1.21 -13.77
CA SER A 78 -10.87 -0.76 -12.38
C SER A 78 -10.11 -1.75 -11.50
N TYR A 79 -8.96 -1.30 -11.01
CA TYR A 79 -8.14 -2.03 -10.06
C TYR A 79 -8.34 -1.46 -8.65
N VAL A 80 -8.62 -2.35 -7.71
CA VAL A 80 -8.99 -2.01 -6.33
C VAL A 80 -7.95 -2.68 -5.44
N TRP A 81 -7.19 -1.88 -4.71
CA TRP A 81 -5.97 -2.34 -4.06
C TRP A 81 -5.65 -1.62 -2.75
N CYS A 82 -4.91 -2.32 -1.89
CA CYS A 82 -4.54 -1.87 -0.55
C CYS A 82 -3.31 -0.96 -0.59
N GLN A 83 -3.44 0.22 0.02
CA GLN A 83 -2.37 1.23 0.04
C GLN A 83 -1.17 0.90 0.95
N GLY A 84 -1.19 -0.25 1.64
CA GLY A 84 -0.09 -0.71 2.48
C GLY A 84 0.65 -1.93 1.95
N CYS A 85 -0.01 -2.89 1.29
CA CYS A 85 0.69 -4.04 0.68
C CYS A 85 0.89 -3.88 -0.83
N GLY A 86 0.07 -3.07 -1.51
CA GLY A 86 0.11 -2.96 -2.96
C GLY A 86 -0.73 -4.00 -3.70
N HIS A 87 -1.27 -5.01 -2.99
CA HIS A 87 -2.07 -6.07 -3.58
C HIS A 87 -3.54 -5.66 -3.74
N GLY A 88 -4.22 -6.33 -4.67
CA GLY A 88 -5.58 -6.01 -5.04
C GLY A 88 -6.06 -6.86 -6.20
N GLY A 89 -7.13 -6.42 -6.86
CA GLY A 89 -7.68 -7.14 -7.99
C GLY A 89 -8.89 -6.48 -8.64
N HIS A 90 -9.64 -7.30 -9.38
CA HIS A 90 -10.92 -6.90 -9.94
C HIS A 90 -11.87 -6.45 -8.83
N LEU A 91 -12.59 -5.34 -9.05
CA LEU A 91 -13.56 -4.81 -8.09
C LEU A 91 -14.53 -5.89 -7.58
N ALA A 92 -15.10 -6.71 -8.48
CA ALA A 92 -16.05 -7.75 -8.11
C ALA A 92 -15.43 -8.82 -7.18
N HIS A 93 -14.22 -9.30 -7.50
CA HIS A 93 -13.53 -10.29 -6.68
C HIS A 93 -13.12 -9.72 -5.33
N MET A 94 -12.59 -8.49 -5.30
CA MET A 94 -12.19 -7.88 -4.04
C MET A 94 -13.41 -7.62 -3.14
N ARG A 95 -14.54 -7.16 -3.71
CA ARG A 95 -15.78 -6.97 -2.97
C ARG A 95 -16.27 -8.28 -2.35
N SER A 96 -16.39 -9.34 -3.16
CA SER A 96 -16.85 -10.66 -2.69
C SER A 96 -15.89 -11.26 -1.64
N TRP A 97 -14.58 -11.12 -1.82
CA TRP A 97 -13.60 -11.61 -0.86
C TRP A 97 -13.76 -10.95 0.52
N PHE A 98 -13.88 -9.62 0.56
CA PHE A 98 -13.98 -8.89 1.82
C PHE A 98 -15.39 -8.87 2.43
N GLU A 99 -16.35 -9.61 1.88
CA GLU A 99 -17.63 -9.88 2.56
C GLU A 99 -17.45 -10.84 3.73
N THR A 100 -16.48 -11.76 3.64
CA THR A 100 -16.21 -12.76 4.68
C THR A 100 -14.80 -12.65 5.26
N GLU A 101 -13.84 -12.17 4.46
CA GLU A 101 -12.44 -12.10 4.85
C GLU A 101 -12.03 -10.69 5.29
N VAL A 102 -11.06 -10.61 6.18
CA VAL A 102 -10.42 -9.34 6.57
C VAL A 102 -8.96 -9.25 6.11
N GLU A 103 -8.41 -10.34 5.57
CA GLU A 103 -7.01 -10.43 5.14
C GLU A 103 -6.87 -10.42 3.62
N CYS A 104 -5.70 -10.02 3.16
CA CYS A 104 -5.39 -9.95 1.74
C CYS A 104 -5.41 -11.35 1.07
N PRO A 105 -6.08 -11.51 -0.10
CA PRO A 105 -6.19 -12.81 -0.77
C PRO A 105 -4.86 -13.40 -1.24
N THR A 106 -3.80 -12.58 -1.33
CA THR A 106 -2.46 -13.05 -1.72
C THR A 106 -1.70 -13.72 -0.57
N GLY A 107 -2.25 -13.77 0.64
CA GLY A 107 -1.59 -14.36 1.82
C GLY A 107 -0.47 -13.50 2.42
N CYS A 108 -0.42 -12.19 2.12
CA CYS A 108 0.63 -11.30 2.67
C CYS A 108 0.45 -10.91 4.15
N GLY A 109 -0.61 -11.38 4.82
CA GLY A 109 -0.90 -11.11 6.23
C GLY A 109 -1.40 -9.70 6.56
N HIS A 110 -1.60 -8.84 5.55
CA HIS A 110 -2.22 -7.53 5.77
C HIS A 110 -3.74 -7.66 5.94
N ARG A 111 -4.27 -6.93 6.93
CA ARG A 111 -5.71 -6.76 7.13
C ARG A 111 -6.23 -5.64 6.23
N CYS A 112 -6.52 -5.99 4.98
CA CYS A 112 -6.97 -5.06 3.95
C CYS A 112 -8.49 -4.91 4.06
N GLN A 113 -9.02 -3.71 4.26
CA GLN A 113 -10.46 -3.48 4.33
C GLN A 113 -10.92 -2.62 3.15
N VAL A 114 -11.95 -3.07 2.45
CA VAL A 114 -12.63 -2.23 1.46
C VAL A 114 -13.50 -1.24 2.21
N VAL A 115 -13.07 0.02 2.25
CA VAL A 115 -13.94 1.14 2.63
C VAL A 115 -14.32 1.84 1.34
N VAL A 116 -15.55 1.61 0.88
CA VAL A 116 -16.15 2.45 -0.14
C VAL A 116 -16.51 3.76 0.56
N LEU A 117 -15.73 4.81 0.32
CA LEU A 117 -16.15 6.15 0.74
C LEU A 117 -17.41 6.52 -0.07
N PRO A 118 -18.50 6.97 0.59
CA PRO A 118 -19.72 7.39 -0.10
C PRO A 118 -19.48 8.57 -1.04
#